data_AF-A0A845LUG6-F1
#
_entry.id   AF-A0A845LUG6-F1
#
_cell.length_a   1.000
_cell.length_b   1.000
_cell.length_c   1.000
_cell.angle_alpha   90.00
_cell.angle_beta   90.00
_cell.angle_gamma   90.00
#
_symmetry.space_group_name_H-M   'P 1'
#
loop_
_entity.id
_entity.type
_entity.pdbx_description
1 polymer ?
#
loop_
_entity_poly.entity_id
_entity_poly.type
_entity_poly.pdbx_seq_one_letter_code
_entity_poly.pdbx_strand_id
1 'polypeptide(L)'
;MKTVHKVILLAAIGAFAGAIIGYYQFLTMSPELSEGVIKQLGSIEMLLVVSGLQTALLTAVAAAVGYKLRKRLIFPETKFPESNGIISAVAIGGASSLIITLSEKFIFMKYLPEGFNTFSFSPLYLVAAVLYGGVVEEVLLRLGLMTLILWLLAKGSRRKHEENGIGSNGQVISVSHAWIAIAISSLLFALGHLPATAQMMGLSVPIVIRALLLNGIAGLGFGWLYWKKGLLYAMLGHMMAHIINQLVLMPLLL
;
A
#
# COMPACT_ATOMS: atom_id res chain seq x y z
N MET A 1 -1.04 19.95 -13.08
CA MET A 1 -1.97 19.94 -11.92
C MET A 1 -1.27 20.44 -10.65
N LYS A 2 -1.81 21.47 -9.98
CA LYS A 2 -1.26 22.02 -8.71
C LYS A 2 -1.29 20.94 -7.60
N THR A 3 -0.38 21.00 -6.63
CA THR A 3 -0.31 20.02 -5.51
C THR A 3 -1.65 19.84 -4.81
N VAL A 4 -2.38 20.92 -4.54
CA VAL A 4 -3.70 20.87 -3.88
C VAL A 4 -4.70 19.99 -4.63
N HIS A 5 -4.72 20.07 -5.97
CA HIS A 5 -5.65 19.27 -6.77
C HIS A 5 -5.30 17.78 -6.73
N LYS A 6 -4.00 17.43 -6.67
CA LYS A 6 -3.56 16.04 -6.46
C LYS A 6 -3.99 15.50 -5.10
N VAL A 7 -3.89 16.30 -4.05
CA VAL A 7 -4.32 15.92 -2.70
C VAL A 7 -5.83 15.68 -2.67
N ILE A 8 -6.63 16.60 -3.24
CA ILE A 8 -8.09 16.46 -3.31
C ILE A 8 -8.48 15.19 -4.09
N LEU A 9 -7.85 14.97 -5.25
CA LEU A 9 -8.11 13.78 -6.06
C LEU A 9 -7.81 12.49 -5.30
N LEU A 10 -6.63 12.39 -4.67
CA LEU A 10 -6.26 11.21 -3.89
C LEU A 10 -7.18 11.02 -2.68
N ALA A 11 -7.59 12.10 -2.01
CA ALA A 11 -8.55 12.02 -0.91
C ALA A 11 -9.93 11.51 -1.36
N ALA A 12 -10.40 11.94 -2.53
CA ALA A 12 -11.67 11.44 -3.12
C ALA A 12 -11.58 9.95 -3.48
N ILE A 13 -10.45 9.51 -4.07
CA ILE A 13 -10.19 8.08 -4.31
C ILE A 13 -10.14 7.32 -2.99
N GLY A 14 -9.47 7.88 -1.97
CA GLY A 14 -9.41 7.32 -0.62
C GLY A 14 -10.78 7.17 0.02
N ALA A 15 -11.68 8.15 -0.15
CA ALA A 15 -13.05 8.08 0.34
C ALA A 15 -13.81 6.90 -0.25
N PHE A 16 -13.73 6.77 -1.58
CA PHE A 16 -14.41 5.69 -2.30
C PHE A 16 -13.80 4.31 -1.96
N ALA A 17 -12.47 4.20 -1.93
CA ALA A 17 -11.77 2.98 -1.56
C ALA A 17 -12.08 2.57 -0.11
N GLY A 18 -12.12 3.53 0.83
CA GLY A 18 -12.44 3.33 2.24
C GLY A 18 -13.85 2.79 2.45
N ALA A 19 -14.83 3.35 1.74
CA ALA A 19 -16.21 2.84 1.79
C ALA A 19 -16.30 1.41 1.25
N ILE A 20 -15.65 1.11 0.12
CA ILE A 20 -15.68 -0.23 -0.49
C ILE A 20 -15.00 -1.27 0.42
N ILE A 21 -13.81 -0.99 0.94
CA ILE A 21 -13.10 -1.95 1.81
C ILE A 21 -13.85 -2.14 3.13
N GLY A 22 -14.43 -1.06 3.70
CA GLY A 22 -15.24 -1.15 4.91
C GLY A 22 -16.49 -2.00 4.71
N TYR A 23 -17.16 -1.86 3.56
CA TYR A 23 -18.28 -2.72 3.19
C TYR A 23 -17.86 -4.18 3.03
N TYR A 24 -16.75 -4.43 2.31
CA TYR A 24 -16.23 -5.78 2.15
C TYR A 24 -15.87 -6.43 3.49
N GLN A 25 -15.19 -5.70 4.37
CA GLN A 25 -14.86 -6.17 5.73
C GLN A 25 -16.11 -6.51 6.53
N PHE A 26 -17.16 -5.68 6.46
CA PHE A 26 -18.45 -5.95 7.09
C PHE A 26 -19.09 -7.27 6.63
N LEU A 27 -19.01 -7.57 5.34
CA LEU A 27 -19.55 -8.83 4.80
C LEU A 27 -18.74 -10.08 5.18
N THR A 28 -17.48 -9.91 5.60
CA THR A 28 -16.55 -11.02 5.87
C THR A 28 -16.19 -11.21 7.34
N MET A 29 -16.56 -10.27 8.21
CA MET A 29 -16.35 -10.40 9.65
C MET A 29 -17.39 -11.35 10.28
N SER A 30 -17.14 -11.77 11.53
CA SER A 30 -18.07 -12.65 12.23
C SER A 30 -19.42 -11.94 12.50
N PRO A 31 -20.52 -12.70 12.67
CA PRO A 31 -21.82 -12.13 13.03
C PRO A 31 -21.75 -11.24 14.28
N GLU A 32 -21.02 -11.67 15.31
CA GLU A 32 -20.88 -10.92 16.56
C GLU A 32 -20.16 -9.57 16.35
N LEU A 33 -19.13 -9.55 15.50
CA LEU A 33 -18.41 -8.31 15.15
C LEU A 33 -19.29 -7.38 14.32
N SER A 34 -20.00 -7.91 13.32
CA SER A 34 -20.87 -7.12 12.45
C SER A 34 -22.04 -6.51 13.22
N GLU A 35 -22.69 -7.27 14.11
CA GLU A 35 -23.72 -6.76 15.01
C GLU A 35 -23.16 -5.68 15.95
N GLY A 36 -21.96 -5.89 16.49
CA GLY A 36 -21.27 -4.90 17.32
C GLY A 36 -21.02 -3.59 16.58
N VAL A 37 -20.57 -3.66 15.32
CA VAL A 37 -20.35 -2.49 14.46
C VAL A 37 -21.67 -1.76 14.18
N ILE A 38 -22.75 -2.46 13.84
CA ILE A 38 -24.06 -1.83 13.61
C ILE A 38 -24.60 -1.22 14.90
N LYS A 39 -24.45 -1.89 16.03
CA LYS A 39 -24.87 -1.34 17.33
C LYS A 39 -24.12 -0.05 17.69
N GLN A 40 -22.84 0.05 17.31
CA GLN A 40 -22.02 1.23 17.57
C GLN A 40 -22.31 2.38 16.60
N LEU A 41 -22.46 2.09 15.31
CA LEU A 41 -22.60 3.09 14.25
C LEU A 41 -24.05 3.42 13.89
N GLY A 42 -25.00 2.61 14.33
CA GLY A 42 -26.43 2.72 14.06
C GLY A 42 -26.87 2.11 12.73
N SER A 43 -26.01 2.13 11.70
CA SER A 43 -26.35 1.57 10.38
C SER A 43 -25.12 1.24 9.53
N ILE A 44 -25.34 0.51 8.44
CA ILE A 44 -24.28 0.19 7.48
C ILE A 44 -23.87 1.43 6.66
N GLU A 45 -24.80 2.33 6.37
CA GLU A 45 -24.52 3.60 5.69
C GLU A 45 -23.55 4.44 6.50
N MET A 46 -23.72 4.49 7.82
CA MET A 46 -22.79 5.16 8.71
C MET A 46 -21.40 4.50 8.72
N LEU A 47 -21.31 3.18 8.61
CA LEU A 47 -20.03 2.49 8.41
C LEU A 47 -19.34 2.95 7.12
N LEU A 48 -20.07 3.03 6.00
CA LEU A 48 -19.51 3.48 4.73
C LEU A 48 -19.02 4.93 4.81
N VAL A 49 -19.81 5.81 5.43
CA VAL A 49 -19.47 7.22 5.63
C VAL A 49 -18.23 7.36 6.50
N VAL A 50 -18.19 6.70 7.66
CA VAL A 50 -17.05 6.77 8.59
C VAL A 50 -15.79 6.19 7.95
N SER A 51 -15.87 5.01 7.33
CA SER A 51 -14.73 4.38 6.67
C SER A 51 -14.20 5.24 5.52
N GLY A 52 -15.10 5.76 4.68
CA GLY A 52 -14.72 6.66 3.59
C GLY A 52 -14.07 7.94 4.10
N LEU A 53 -14.68 8.64 5.06
CA LEU A 53 -14.12 9.89 5.61
C LEU A 53 -12.76 9.66 6.29
N GLN A 54 -12.62 8.57 7.06
CA GLN A 54 -11.35 8.20 7.68
C GLN A 54 -10.26 7.99 6.63
N THR A 55 -10.51 7.16 5.61
CA THR A 55 -9.52 6.87 4.58
C THR A 55 -9.19 8.11 3.73
N ALA A 56 -10.19 8.95 3.44
CA ALA A 56 -10.00 10.23 2.75
C ALA A 56 -9.07 11.15 3.52
N LEU A 57 -9.30 11.31 4.84
CA LEU A 57 -8.47 12.14 5.71
C LEU A 57 -7.04 11.62 5.78
N LEU A 58 -6.85 10.32 6.02
CA LEU A 58 -5.51 9.71 6.08
C LEU A 58 -4.75 9.91 4.77
N THR A 59 -5.43 9.68 3.64
CA THR A 59 -4.85 9.83 2.30
C THR A 59 -4.53 11.30 2.00
N ALA A 60 -5.40 12.23 2.39
CA ALA A 60 -5.19 13.67 2.23
C ALA A 60 -3.95 14.14 3.02
N VAL A 61 -3.84 13.74 4.29
CA VAL A 61 -2.71 14.09 5.17
C VAL A 61 -1.41 13.51 4.61
N ALA A 62 -1.38 12.22 4.28
CA ALA A 62 -0.21 11.57 3.72
C ALA A 62 0.22 12.19 2.38
N ALA A 63 -0.74 12.48 1.48
CA ALA A 63 -0.45 13.14 0.22
C ALA A 63 0.07 14.57 0.41
N ALA A 64 -0.53 15.35 1.31
CA ALA A 64 -0.12 16.72 1.59
C ALA A 64 1.31 16.77 2.18
N VAL A 65 1.59 15.94 3.19
CA VAL A 65 2.92 15.81 3.79
C VAL A 65 3.92 15.31 2.75
N GLY A 66 3.58 14.23 2.05
CA GLY A 66 4.44 13.59 1.06
C GLY A 66 4.83 14.52 -0.07
N TYR A 67 3.87 15.20 -0.71
CA TYR A 67 4.20 16.17 -1.77
C TYR A 67 4.97 17.39 -1.25
N LYS A 68 4.72 17.83 -0.01
CA LYS A 68 5.48 18.93 0.61
C LYS A 68 6.93 18.54 0.84
N LEU A 69 7.20 17.35 1.38
CA LEU A 69 8.54 16.86 1.67
C LEU A 69 9.29 16.43 0.41
N ARG A 70 8.60 15.83 -0.57
CA ARG A 70 9.20 15.39 -1.84
C ARG A 70 9.83 16.54 -2.62
N LYS A 71 9.29 17.76 -2.54
CA LYS A 71 9.90 18.98 -3.15
C LYS A 71 11.25 19.34 -2.56
N ARG A 72 11.58 18.82 -1.37
CA ARG A 72 12.86 19.04 -0.67
C ARG A 72 13.88 17.94 -0.96
N LEU A 73 13.53 16.94 -1.76
CA LEU A 73 14.33 15.76 -2.05
C LEU A 73 14.58 15.63 -3.55
N ILE A 74 15.79 15.23 -3.91
CA ILE A 74 16.15 14.94 -5.30
C ILE A 74 15.82 13.47 -5.58
N PHE A 75 14.68 13.24 -6.24
CA PHE A 75 14.29 11.92 -6.76
C PHE A 75 14.76 11.77 -8.21
N PRO A 76 14.96 10.52 -8.68
CA PRO A 76 15.07 10.25 -10.11
C PRO A 76 13.89 10.86 -10.89
N GLU A 77 14.17 11.35 -12.10
CA GLU A 77 13.11 11.84 -12.97
C GLU A 77 12.10 10.72 -13.24
N THR A 78 10.82 11.06 -13.15
CA THR A 78 9.71 10.12 -13.37
C THR A 78 8.94 10.58 -14.59
N LYS A 79 8.94 9.76 -15.65
CA LYS A 79 8.06 9.91 -16.81
C LYS A 79 7.03 8.79 -16.78
N PHE A 80 5.76 9.16 -16.96
CA PHE A 80 4.66 8.21 -17.01
C PHE A 80 3.70 8.63 -18.13
N PRO A 81 3.30 7.73 -19.03
CA PRO A 81 3.70 6.32 -19.11
C PRO A 81 5.04 6.11 -19.85
N GLU A 82 5.86 5.15 -19.39
CA GLU A 82 7.04 4.62 -20.10
C GLU A 82 7.08 3.09 -20.00
N SER A 83 7.39 2.41 -21.12
CA SER A 83 7.35 0.95 -21.22
C SER A 83 8.22 0.26 -20.17
N ASN A 84 9.46 0.73 -19.96
CA ASN A 84 10.36 0.14 -18.97
C ASN A 84 9.81 0.25 -17.54
N GLY A 85 9.11 1.33 -17.23
CA GLY A 85 8.44 1.50 -15.93
C GLY A 85 7.25 0.55 -15.78
N ILE A 86 6.43 0.41 -16.83
CA ILE A 86 5.28 -0.50 -16.84
C ILE A 86 5.75 -1.95 -16.69
N ILE A 87 6.76 -2.37 -17.45
CA ILE A 87 7.34 -3.73 -17.37
C ILE A 87 7.87 -3.99 -15.96
N SER A 88 8.59 -3.02 -15.37
CA SER A 88 9.10 -3.17 -14.00
C SER A 88 7.96 -3.33 -12.98
N ALA A 89 6.89 -2.55 -13.12
CA ALA A 89 5.73 -2.59 -12.22
C ALA A 89 5.01 -3.95 -12.33
N VAL A 90 4.70 -4.40 -13.54
CA VAL A 90 4.04 -5.70 -13.78
C VAL A 90 4.92 -6.85 -13.30
N ALA A 91 6.23 -6.83 -13.59
CA ALA A 91 7.16 -7.88 -13.18
C ALA A 91 7.28 -7.97 -11.64
N ILE A 92 7.43 -6.83 -10.95
CA ILE A 92 7.51 -6.80 -9.48
C ILE A 92 6.17 -7.20 -8.85
N GLY A 93 5.04 -6.75 -9.41
CA GLY A 93 3.71 -7.16 -8.96
C GLY A 93 3.49 -8.67 -9.11
N GLY A 94 3.81 -9.21 -10.28
CA GLY A 94 3.71 -10.65 -10.57
C GLY A 94 4.65 -11.49 -9.72
N ALA A 95 5.90 -11.07 -9.52
CA ALA A 95 6.84 -11.75 -8.63
C ALA A 95 6.37 -11.74 -7.17
N SER A 96 5.85 -10.59 -6.69
CA SER A 96 5.29 -10.48 -5.33
C SER A 96 4.11 -11.42 -5.16
N SER A 97 3.19 -11.41 -6.13
CA SER A 97 2.01 -12.30 -6.18
C SER A 97 2.40 -13.79 -6.18
N LEU A 98 3.40 -14.16 -6.97
CA LEU A 98 3.92 -15.53 -7.03
C LEU A 98 4.52 -15.96 -5.70
N ILE A 99 5.39 -15.15 -5.10
CA ILE A 99 5.99 -15.46 -3.80
C ILE A 99 4.91 -15.61 -2.73
N ILE A 100 3.92 -14.71 -2.71
CA ILE A 100 2.78 -14.78 -1.79
C ILE A 100 2.03 -16.11 -1.98
N THR A 101 1.57 -16.41 -3.19
CA THR A 101 0.75 -17.60 -3.48
C THR A 101 1.49 -18.89 -3.13
N LEU A 102 2.76 -19.02 -3.51
CA LEU A 102 3.56 -20.20 -3.21
C LEU A 102 3.81 -20.34 -1.70
N SER A 103 4.08 -19.23 -1.01
CA SER A 103 4.26 -19.26 0.45
C SER A 103 2.98 -19.65 1.18
N GLU A 104 1.81 -19.18 0.73
CA GLU A 104 0.52 -19.64 1.25
C GLU A 104 0.41 -21.15 1.09
N LYS A 105 0.51 -21.63 -0.16
CA LYS A 105 0.30 -23.03 -0.53
C LYS A 105 1.19 -23.99 0.24
N PHE A 106 2.49 -23.70 0.30
CA PHE A 106 3.48 -24.66 0.79
C PHE A 106 3.86 -24.48 2.26
N ILE A 107 3.62 -23.30 2.84
CA ILE A 107 4.08 -22.98 4.20
C ILE A 107 2.89 -22.69 5.11
N PHE A 108 2.03 -21.75 4.74
CA PHE A 108 1.11 -21.12 5.69
C PHE A 108 -0.29 -21.70 5.78
N MET A 109 -0.83 -22.28 4.70
CA MET A 109 -2.21 -22.81 4.68
C MET A 109 -2.53 -23.77 5.82
N LYS A 110 -1.58 -24.62 6.21
CA LYS A 110 -1.75 -25.58 7.32
C LYS A 110 -1.89 -24.94 8.71
N TYR A 111 -1.59 -23.64 8.82
CA TYR A 111 -1.72 -22.86 10.06
C TYR A 111 -2.91 -21.89 10.02
N LEU A 112 -3.62 -21.80 8.90
CA LEU A 112 -4.78 -20.94 8.77
C LEU A 112 -5.98 -21.58 9.50
N PRO A 113 -6.87 -20.78 10.11
CA PRO A 113 -8.14 -21.27 10.62
C PRO A 113 -8.97 -21.94 9.52
N GLU A 114 -9.86 -22.85 9.91
CA GLU A 114 -10.82 -23.45 8.97
C GLU A 114 -11.61 -22.36 8.23
N GLY A 115 -11.81 -22.54 6.92
CA GLY A 115 -12.48 -21.57 6.05
C GLY A 115 -11.57 -20.52 5.41
N PHE A 116 -10.32 -20.36 5.88
CA PHE A 116 -9.32 -19.50 5.24
C PHE A 116 -8.37 -20.25 4.30
N ASN A 117 -8.48 -21.57 4.23
CA ASN A 117 -7.64 -22.47 3.45
C ASN A 117 -8.21 -22.82 2.07
N THR A 118 -9.30 -22.20 1.66
CA THR A 118 -9.89 -22.39 0.32
C THR A 118 -10.01 -21.06 -0.39
N PHE A 119 -9.63 -21.02 -1.65
CA PHE A 119 -9.81 -19.82 -2.46
C PHE A 119 -11.27 -19.66 -2.90
N SER A 120 -11.80 -18.45 -2.76
CA SER A 120 -13.07 -18.04 -3.34
C SER A 120 -12.92 -16.66 -3.96
N PHE A 121 -13.23 -16.54 -5.25
CA PHE A 121 -13.12 -15.28 -5.96
C PHE A 121 -14.25 -14.32 -5.57
N SER A 122 -13.87 -13.08 -5.23
CA SER A 122 -14.82 -12.00 -4.99
C SER A 122 -14.46 -10.78 -5.87
N PRO A 123 -15.33 -10.40 -6.82
CA PRO A 123 -15.15 -9.17 -7.59
C PRO A 123 -15.07 -7.93 -6.71
N LEU A 124 -15.88 -7.90 -5.63
CA LEU A 124 -15.87 -6.81 -4.66
C LEU A 124 -14.53 -6.71 -3.94
N TYR A 125 -13.96 -7.85 -3.51
CA TYR A 125 -12.63 -7.88 -2.92
C TYR A 125 -11.57 -7.39 -3.90
N LEU A 126 -11.60 -7.85 -5.15
CA LEU A 126 -10.63 -7.44 -6.15
C LEU A 126 -10.66 -5.92 -6.37
N VAL A 127 -11.85 -5.32 -6.47
CA VAL A 127 -12.00 -3.86 -6.57
C VAL A 127 -11.48 -3.17 -5.31
N ALA A 128 -11.83 -3.67 -4.12
CA ALA A 128 -11.37 -3.14 -2.85
C ALA A 128 -9.84 -3.18 -2.74
N ALA A 129 -9.21 -4.30 -3.11
CA ALA A 129 -7.78 -4.51 -3.06
C ALA A 129 -7.02 -3.64 -4.07
N VAL A 130 -7.54 -3.50 -5.30
CA VAL A 130 -6.94 -2.63 -6.33
C VAL A 130 -7.01 -1.15 -5.93
N LEU A 131 -8.12 -0.70 -5.33
CA LEU A 131 -8.28 0.70 -4.93
C LEU A 131 -7.59 0.99 -3.60
N TYR A 132 -7.86 0.21 -2.56
CA TYR A 132 -7.29 0.42 -1.23
C TYR A 132 -5.82 -0.01 -1.21
N GLY A 133 -5.50 -1.27 -1.50
CA GLY A 133 -4.11 -1.74 -1.57
C GLY A 133 -3.32 -1.02 -2.66
N GLY A 134 -3.82 -1.05 -3.89
CA GLY A 134 -3.11 -0.50 -5.05
C GLY A 134 -2.96 1.03 -5.06
N VAL A 135 -3.82 1.81 -4.40
CA VAL A 135 -3.72 3.29 -4.37
C VAL A 135 -3.50 3.81 -2.96
N VAL A 136 -4.43 3.55 -2.04
CA VAL A 136 -4.42 4.16 -0.70
C VAL A 136 -3.16 3.79 0.06
N GLU A 137 -2.81 2.50 0.12
CA GLU A 137 -1.62 2.06 0.83
C GLU A 137 -0.34 2.65 0.23
N GLU A 138 -0.23 2.77 -1.09
CA GLU A 138 0.90 3.43 -1.74
C GLU A 138 0.98 4.93 -1.40
N VAL A 139 -0.15 5.62 -1.29
CA VAL A 139 -0.15 7.02 -0.84
C VAL A 139 0.32 7.12 0.62
N LEU A 140 -0.19 6.27 1.51
CA LEU A 140 0.15 6.30 2.93
C LEU A 140 1.64 5.94 3.14
N LEU A 141 2.08 4.83 2.53
CA LEU A 141 3.37 4.21 2.81
C LEU A 141 4.49 4.83 1.98
N ARG A 142 4.29 5.07 0.68
CA ARG A 142 5.36 5.50 -0.22
C ARG A 142 5.39 7.03 -0.27
N LEU A 143 4.28 7.64 -0.66
CA LEU A 143 4.21 9.11 -0.73
C LEU A 143 4.31 9.74 0.66
N GLY A 144 3.58 9.24 1.67
CA GLY A 144 3.61 9.76 3.04
C GLY A 144 4.86 9.32 3.82
N LEU A 145 4.82 8.09 4.34
CA LEU A 145 5.77 7.59 5.33
C LEU A 145 7.22 7.46 4.80
N MET A 146 7.43 6.78 3.68
CA MET A 146 8.77 6.57 3.12
C MET A 146 9.42 7.90 2.74
N THR A 147 8.65 8.86 2.21
CA THR A 147 9.15 10.21 1.91
C THR A 147 9.51 10.99 3.17
N LEU A 148 8.73 10.84 4.25
CA LEU A 148 9.08 11.39 5.56
C LEU A 148 10.40 10.81 6.08
N ILE A 149 10.56 9.48 6.04
CA ILE A 149 11.78 8.80 6.48
C ILE A 149 12.97 9.26 5.62
N LEU A 150 12.84 9.31 4.30
CA LEU A 150 13.86 9.81 3.38
C LEU A 150 14.29 11.24 3.71
N TRP A 151 13.32 12.12 4.00
CA TRP A 151 13.60 13.51 4.37
C TRP A 151 14.32 13.63 5.72
N LEU A 152 14.00 12.77 6.68
CA LEU A 152 14.72 12.71 7.96
C LEU A 152 16.16 12.20 7.79
N LEU A 153 16.36 11.15 6.99
CA LEU A 153 17.69 10.56 6.73
C LEU A 153 18.58 11.50 5.92
N ALA A 154 18.04 12.21 4.94
CA ALA A 154 18.80 13.13 4.09
C ALA A 154 18.98 14.53 4.74
N LYS A 155 18.56 14.70 6.00
CA LYS A 155 18.71 15.95 6.76
C LYS A 155 20.19 16.25 6.99
N GLY A 156 20.70 17.25 6.26
CA GLY A 156 22.11 17.68 6.33
C GLY A 156 22.90 17.40 5.05
N SER A 157 22.44 16.45 4.21
CA SER A 157 23.01 16.18 2.89
C SER A 157 22.48 17.17 1.85
N ARG A 158 22.96 18.42 1.90
CA ARG A 158 22.62 19.45 0.91
C ARG A 158 23.63 19.45 -0.23
N ARG A 159 23.14 19.56 -1.46
CA ARG A 159 23.99 19.92 -2.61
C ARG A 159 23.71 21.37 -2.97
N LYS A 160 24.75 22.22 -2.97
CA LYS A 160 24.73 23.44 -3.76
C LYS A 160 24.86 22.99 -5.22
N HIS A 161 23.88 23.26 -6.05
CA HIS A 161 24.09 23.22 -7.49
C HIS A 161 24.31 24.66 -7.93
N GLU A 162 25.54 24.95 -8.36
CA GLU A 162 25.81 26.10 -9.22
C GLU A 162 25.35 25.76 -10.64
N GLU A 163 24.87 26.79 -11.31
CA GLU A 163 24.49 26.89 -12.73
C GLU A 163 23.13 26.30 -13.18
N ASN A 164 22.36 27.19 -13.83
CA ASN A 164 21.11 27.01 -14.60
C ASN A 164 19.75 27.29 -13.92
N GLY A 165 19.69 28.27 -13.01
CA GLY A 165 18.54 29.17 -12.91
C GLY A 165 17.21 28.63 -12.36
N ILE A 166 17.15 27.36 -11.95
CA ILE A 166 15.99 26.79 -11.24
C ILE A 166 16.42 26.47 -9.81
N GLY A 167 16.20 27.44 -8.91
CA GLY A 167 16.52 27.28 -7.50
C GLY A 167 15.72 26.15 -6.85
N SER A 168 16.38 25.04 -6.55
CA SER A 168 15.91 24.16 -5.47
C SER A 168 17.09 23.57 -4.70
N ASN A 169 17.31 24.10 -3.50
CA ASN A 169 18.18 23.54 -2.46
C ASN A 169 17.61 22.20 -1.97
N GLY A 170 17.66 21.16 -2.80
CA GLY A 170 17.20 19.82 -2.48
C GLY A 170 18.22 19.01 -1.69
N GLN A 171 17.75 18.14 -0.81
CA GLN A 171 18.57 17.13 -0.15
C GLN A 171 18.84 15.97 -1.13
N VAL A 172 20.09 15.50 -1.16
CA VAL A 172 20.50 14.36 -1.99
C VAL A 172 20.13 13.05 -1.28
N ILE A 173 19.40 12.19 -1.97
CA ILE A 173 19.11 10.83 -1.50
C ILE A 173 20.25 9.92 -1.95
N SER A 174 21.01 9.35 -1.00
CA SER A 174 21.98 8.30 -1.28
C SER A 174 21.26 6.95 -1.47
N VAL A 175 21.95 5.97 -2.06
CA VAL A 175 21.44 4.60 -2.19
C VAL A 175 21.12 4.00 -0.80
N SER A 176 21.94 4.29 0.20
CA SER A 176 21.72 3.84 1.58
C SER A 176 20.48 4.49 2.20
N HIS A 177 20.29 5.80 2.03
CA HIS A 177 19.06 6.47 2.51
C HIS A 177 17.80 5.82 1.92
N ALA A 178 17.83 5.52 0.62
CA ALA A 178 16.72 4.89 -0.06
C ALA A 178 16.43 3.49 0.48
N TRP A 179 17.42 2.61 0.57
CA TRP A 179 17.19 1.24 1.06
C TRP A 179 16.79 1.21 2.53
N ILE A 180 17.34 2.07 3.39
CA ILE A 180 16.90 2.19 4.79
C ILE A 180 15.44 2.63 4.85
N ALA A 181 15.06 3.65 4.08
CA ALA A 181 13.66 4.10 4.03
C ALA A 181 12.71 3.03 3.49
N ILE A 182 13.12 2.28 2.47
CA ILE A 182 12.37 1.13 1.92
C ILE A 182 12.20 0.05 3.00
N ALA A 183 13.27 -0.34 3.68
CA ALA A 183 13.23 -1.38 4.71
C ALA A 183 12.31 -0.98 5.88
N ILE A 184 12.47 0.24 6.41
CA ILE A 184 11.65 0.73 7.53
C ILE A 184 10.18 0.85 7.12
N SER A 185 9.88 1.45 5.97
CA SER A 185 8.48 1.59 5.51
C SER A 185 7.84 0.23 5.20
N SER A 186 8.60 -0.74 4.67
CA SER A 186 8.10 -2.10 4.42
C SER A 186 7.85 -2.88 5.71
N LEU A 187 8.69 -2.70 6.73
CA LEU A 187 8.44 -3.28 8.05
C LEU A 187 7.19 -2.68 8.69
N LEU A 188 7.03 -1.36 8.65
CA LEU A 188 5.85 -0.67 9.19
C LEU A 188 4.59 -1.01 8.40
N PHE A 189 4.69 -1.24 7.10
CA PHE A 189 3.59 -1.77 6.27
C PHE A 189 3.14 -3.14 6.79
N ALA A 190 4.09 -4.05 7.01
CA ALA A 190 3.79 -5.39 7.47
C ALA A 190 3.23 -5.42 8.90
N LEU A 191 3.76 -4.56 9.79
CA LEU A 191 3.22 -4.37 11.15
C LEU A 191 1.80 -3.78 11.11
N GLY A 192 1.52 -2.85 10.19
CA GLY A 192 0.20 -2.24 10.01
C GLY A 192 -0.90 -3.24 9.65
N HIS A 193 -0.53 -4.44 9.17
CA HIS A 193 -1.48 -5.51 8.86
C HIS A 193 -1.85 -6.38 10.07
N LEU A 194 -1.09 -6.31 11.17
CA LEU A 194 -1.33 -7.16 12.34
C LEU A 194 -2.69 -6.93 13.01
N PRO A 195 -3.21 -5.69 13.17
CA PRO A 195 -4.54 -5.49 13.78
C PRO A 195 -5.67 -6.16 12.99
N ALA A 196 -5.68 -6.00 11.66
CA ALA A 196 -6.68 -6.65 10.80
C ALA A 196 -6.51 -8.18 10.81
N THR A 197 -5.25 -8.65 10.79
CA THR A 197 -4.94 -10.09 10.90
C THR A 197 -5.48 -10.68 12.20
N ALA A 198 -5.31 -9.98 13.33
CA ALA A 198 -5.80 -10.41 14.63
C ALA A 198 -7.33 -10.52 14.66
N GLN A 199 -8.03 -9.58 14.04
CA GLN A 199 -9.50 -9.59 13.97
C GLN A 199 -10.04 -10.69 13.06
N MET A 200 -9.38 -10.95 11.92
CA MET A 200 -9.88 -11.91 10.93
C MET A 200 -9.50 -13.35 11.22
N MET A 201 -8.28 -13.60 11.72
CA MET A 201 -7.72 -14.96 11.84
C MET A 201 -7.13 -15.26 13.22
N GLY A 202 -7.15 -14.29 14.14
CA GLY A 202 -6.39 -14.38 15.39
C GLY A 202 -4.87 -14.23 15.17
N LEU A 203 -4.12 -14.23 16.28
CA LEU A 203 -2.66 -14.18 16.24
C LEU A 203 -2.05 -15.47 16.78
N SER A 204 -1.24 -16.11 15.96
CA SER A 204 -0.31 -17.17 16.34
C SER A 204 1.06 -16.84 15.77
N VAL A 205 2.12 -17.47 16.30
CA VAL A 205 3.49 -17.29 15.77
C VAL A 205 3.56 -17.45 14.24
N PRO A 206 3.03 -18.52 13.61
CA PRO A 206 3.07 -18.64 12.16
C PRO A 206 2.25 -17.57 11.43
N ILE A 207 1.11 -17.12 11.99
CA ILE A 207 0.29 -16.06 11.39
C ILE A 207 0.99 -14.70 11.44
N VAL A 208 1.70 -14.40 12.54
CA VAL A 208 2.50 -13.17 12.65
C VAL A 208 3.66 -13.21 11.65
N ILE A 209 4.39 -14.34 11.58
CA ILE A 209 5.48 -14.50 10.59
C ILE A 209 4.96 -14.33 9.16
N ARG A 210 3.81 -14.95 8.84
CA ARG A 210 3.13 -14.80 7.55
C ARG A 210 2.86 -13.33 7.24
N ALA A 211 2.19 -12.62 8.14
CA ALA A 211 1.85 -11.21 7.95
C ALA A 211 3.09 -10.35 7.75
N LEU A 212 4.15 -10.57 8.54
CA LEU A 212 5.41 -9.83 8.43
C LEU A 212 6.15 -10.11 7.11
N LEU A 213 6.27 -11.39 6.74
CA LEU A 213 7.02 -11.81 5.56
C LEU A 213 6.34 -11.37 4.27
N LEU A 214 5.06 -11.68 4.10
CA LEU A 214 4.34 -11.52 2.83
C LEU A 214 4.10 -10.04 2.51
N ASN A 215 3.72 -9.24 3.52
CA ASN A 215 3.59 -7.80 3.34
C ASN A 215 4.97 -7.12 3.25
N GLY A 216 5.96 -7.59 4.02
CA GLY A 216 7.31 -7.03 3.99
C GLY A 216 7.97 -7.17 2.62
N ILE A 217 7.90 -8.35 1.99
CA ILE A 217 8.56 -8.58 0.70
C ILE A 217 7.91 -7.80 -0.45
N ALA A 218 6.58 -7.74 -0.50
CA ALA A 218 5.84 -6.88 -1.42
C ALA A 218 6.18 -5.39 -1.14
N GLY A 219 6.27 -5.06 0.15
CA GLY A 219 6.78 -3.81 0.71
C GLY A 219 8.02 -3.29 -0.01
N LEU A 220 9.06 -4.14 -0.03
CA LEU A 220 10.37 -3.84 -0.61
C LEU A 220 10.26 -3.56 -2.12
N GLY A 221 9.50 -4.38 -2.85
CA GLY A 221 9.30 -4.25 -4.29
C GLY A 221 8.66 -2.92 -4.67
N PHE A 222 7.54 -2.57 -4.02
CA PHE A 222 6.84 -1.32 -4.32
C PHE A 222 7.60 -0.09 -3.80
N GLY A 223 8.34 -0.21 -2.69
CA GLY A 223 9.26 0.82 -2.22
C GLY A 223 10.36 1.13 -3.24
N TRP A 224 10.93 0.09 -3.86
CA TRP A 224 11.91 0.26 -4.94
C TRP A 224 11.30 0.94 -6.18
N LEU A 225 10.08 0.53 -6.59
CA LEU A 225 9.36 1.19 -7.68
C LEU A 225 9.13 2.66 -7.39
N TYR A 226 8.70 3.01 -6.16
CA TYR A 226 8.52 4.40 -5.78
C TYR A 226 9.82 5.21 -5.86
N TRP A 227 10.92 4.65 -5.37
CA TRP A 227 12.22 5.32 -5.41
C TRP A 227 12.75 5.51 -6.84
N LYS A 228 12.73 4.46 -7.66
CA LYS A 228 13.36 4.47 -8.99
C LYS A 228 12.47 4.98 -10.11
N LYS A 229 11.16 4.79 -9.99
CA LYS A 229 10.18 5.03 -11.05
C LYS A 229 9.08 5.99 -10.64
N GLY A 230 8.77 6.12 -9.36
CA GLY A 230 7.77 7.05 -8.83
C GLY A 230 6.43 6.41 -8.48
N LEU A 231 5.54 7.21 -7.90
CA LEU A 231 4.31 6.74 -7.23
C LEU A 231 3.37 5.94 -8.12
N LEU A 232 3.14 6.40 -9.36
CA LEU A 232 2.20 5.72 -10.26
C LEU A 232 2.65 4.30 -10.65
N TYR A 233 3.97 4.05 -10.71
CA TYR A 233 4.48 2.70 -10.97
C TYR A 233 4.42 1.82 -9.73
N ALA A 234 4.61 2.38 -8.52
CA ALA A 234 4.38 1.64 -7.28
C ALA A 234 2.90 1.21 -7.16
N MET A 235 1.98 2.14 -7.47
CA MET A 235 0.53 1.85 -7.54
C MET A 235 0.24 0.76 -8.56
N LEU A 236 0.74 0.89 -9.79
CA LEU A 236 0.54 -0.12 -10.83
C LEU A 236 1.09 -1.49 -10.39
N GLY A 237 2.29 -1.54 -9.80
CA GLY A 237 2.89 -2.79 -9.35
C GLY A 237 2.06 -3.47 -8.27
N HIS A 238 1.53 -2.70 -7.31
CA HIS A 238 0.69 -3.22 -6.26
C HIS A 238 -0.69 -3.68 -6.77
N MET A 239 -1.33 -2.89 -7.66
CA MET A 239 -2.56 -3.32 -8.36
C MET A 239 -2.34 -4.63 -9.12
N MET A 240 -1.21 -4.77 -9.81
CA MET A 240 -0.84 -5.99 -10.54
C MET A 240 -0.60 -7.17 -9.61
N ALA A 241 -0.05 -6.95 -8.41
CA ALA A 241 0.05 -8.02 -7.43
C ALA A 241 -1.33 -8.60 -7.08
N HIS A 242 -2.33 -7.74 -6.81
CA HIS A 242 -3.70 -8.20 -6.53
C HIS A 242 -4.37 -8.84 -7.74
N ILE A 243 -4.28 -8.22 -8.92
CA ILE A 243 -4.92 -8.70 -10.15
C ILE A 243 -4.36 -10.07 -10.56
N ILE A 244 -3.04 -10.20 -10.62
CA ILE A 244 -2.39 -11.48 -10.96
C ILE A 244 -2.67 -12.53 -9.89
N ASN A 245 -2.68 -12.14 -8.62
CA ASN A 245 -2.99 -13.09 -7.53
C ASN A 245 -4.40 -13.65 -7.69
N GLN A 246 -5.40 -12.77 -7.76
CA GLN A 246 -6.81 -13.17 -7.72
C GLN A 246 -7.31 -13.80 -9.02
N LEU A 247 -6.82 -13.35 -10.17
CA LEU A 247 -7.34 -13.82 -11.47
C LEU A 247 -6.52 -14.94 -12.11
N VAL A 248 -5.27 -15.14 -11.67
CA VAL A 248 -4.36 -16.11 -12.30
C VAL A 248 -3.84 -17.10 -11.28
N LEU A 249 -3.11 -16.65 -10.26
CA LEU A 249 -2.34 -17.58 -9.43
C LEU A 249 -3.20 -18.34 -8.42
N MET A 250 -4.11 -17.66 -7.71
CA MET A 250 -5.01 -18.33 -6.77
C MET A 250 -5.86 -19.39 -7.49
N PRO A 251 -6.61 -19.10 -8.57
CA PRO A 251 -7.42 -20.12 -9.25
C PRO A 251 -6.63 -21.31 -9.79
N LEU A 252 -5.35 -21.13 -10.14
CA LEU A 252 -4.51 -22.19 -10.68
C LEU A 252 -3.82 -23.04 -9.61
N LEU A 253 -3.57 -22.46 -8.43
CA LEU A 253 -2.72 -23.07 -7.42
C LEU A 253 -3.45 -23.43 -6.13
N LEU A 254 -4.63 -22.86 -5.86
CA LEU A 254 -5.40 -22.99 -4.63
C LEU A 254 -6.90 -23.19 -4.91
#